data_AF-A0A2H0H7C1-F1
#
_entry.id   AF-A0A2H0H7C1-F1
#
_cell.length_a   1.000
_cell.length_b   1.000
_cell.length_c   1.000
_cell.angle_alpha   90.00
_cell.angle_beta   90.00
_cell.angle_gamma   90.00
#
_symmetry.space_group_name_H-M   'P 1'
#
loop_
_entity.id
_entity.type
_entity.pdbx_description
1 polymer ?
#
loop_
_entity_poly.entity_id
_entity_poly.type
_entity_poly.pdbx_seq_one_letter_code
_entity_poly.pdbx_strand_id
1 'polypeptide(L)' 'MTEYKPEDYIKYRFGRALETVEEVKTHIDNKFWNTAINRLYYACFYAVGALLVQHKIEASTHAGIRQKFGEHFSSKSQSV' A
#
# COMPACT_ATOMS: atom_id res chain seq x y z
N MET A 1 1.29 11.45 -26.85
CA MET A 1 1.76 11.04 -25.52
C MET A 1 0.54 11.08 -24.62
N THR A 2 0.05 9.94 -24.14
CA THR A 2 -1.15 9.90 -23.28
C THR A 2 -0.84 10.60 -21.97
N GLU A 3 -1.66 11.57 -21.60
CA GLU A 3 -1.55 12.30 -20.34
C GLU A 3 -1.77 11.34 -19.16
N TYR A 4 -0.78 11.23 -18.28
CA TYR A 4 -0.83 10.32 -17.13
C TYR A 4 -1.58 10.99 -15.98
N LYS A 5 -2.70 10.41 -15.55
CA LYS A 5 -3.50 10.98 -14.47
C LYS A 5 -3.18 10.32 -13.13
N PRO A 6 -3.31 11.03 -12.00
CA PRO A 6 -3.14 10.43 -10.67
C PRO A 6 -3.99 9.17 -10.45
N GLU A 7 -5.18 9.10 -11.06
CA GLU A 7 -6.06 7.93 -10.98
C GLU A 7 -5.45 6.67 -11.61
N ASP A 8 -4.64 6.83 -12.66
CA ASP A 8 -3.94 5.70 -13.30
C ASP A 8 -2.86 5.15 -12.36
N TYR A 9 -2.16 6.03 -11.64
CA TYR A 9 -1.19 5.62 -10.62
C TYR A 9 -1.85 4.90 -9.46
N ILE A 10 -2.97 5.42 -8.97
CA ILE A 10 -3.75 4.82 -7.88
C ILE A 10 -4.20 3.41 -8.28
N LYS A 11 -4.81 3.27 -9.47
CA LYS A 11 -5.26 1.97 -9.99
C LYS A 11 -4.10 1.00 -10.16
N TYR A 12 -2.99 1.45 -10.74
CA TYR A 12 -1.80 0.63 -10.91
C TYR A 12 -1.26 0.13 -9.56
N ARG A 13 -1.07 1.03 -8.58
CA ARG A 13 -0.56 0.68 -7.26
C ARG A 13 -1.49 -0.27 -6.51
N PHE A 14 -2.80 -0.04 -6.58
CA PHE A 14 -3.77 -0.92 -5.95
C PHE A 14 -3.84 -2.29 -6.64
N GLY A 15 -3.77 -2.33 -7.97
CA GLY A 15 -3.65 -3.59 -8.73
C GLY A 15 -2.43 -4.40 -8.32
N ARG A 16 -1.26 -3.75 -8.21
CA ARG A 16 -0.02 -4.38 -7.70
C ARG A 16 -0.18 -4.92 -6.28
N ALA A 17 -0.94 -4.24 -5.41
CA ALA A 17 -1.24 -4.75 -4.07
C ALA A 17 -2.03 -6.07 -4.13
N LEU A 18 -3.07 -6.13 -4.97
CA LEU A 18 -3.90 -7.32 -5.14
C LEU A 18 -3.10 -8.50 -5.73
N GLU A 19 -2.31 -8.25 -6.78
CA GLU A 19 -1.40 -9.26 -7.35
C GLU A 19 -0.44 -9.83 -6.30
N THR A 20 0.12 -8.96 -5.46
CA THR A 20 1.04 -9.38 -4.38
C THR A 20 0.33 -10.22 -3.33
N VAL A 21 -0.95 -9.95 -3.02
CA VAL A 21 -1.76 -10.80 -2.11
C VAL A 21 -2.01 -12.18 -2.71
N GLU A 22 -2.22 -12.27 -4.03
CA GLU A 22 -2.34 -13.57 -4.70
C GLU A 22 -1.02 -14.36 -4.64
N GLU A 23 0.15 -13.72 -4.82
CA GLU A 23 1.47 -14.36 -4.65
C GLU A 23 1.67 -14.94 -3.23
N VAL A 24 1.18 -14.23 -2.21
CA VAL A 24 1.28 -14.65 -0.80
C VAL A 24 0.62 -16.02 -0.57
N LYS A 25 -0.46 -16.35 -1.28
CA LYS A 25 -1.13 -17.66 -1.16
C LYS A 25 -0.18 -18.80 -1.51
N THR A 26 0.51 -18.69 -2.65
CA THR A 26 1.52 -19.67 -3.06
C THR A 26 2.65 -19.79 -2.05
N HIS A 27 3.11 -18.68 -1.46
CA HIS A 27 4.16 -18.73 -0.44
C HIS A 27 3.69 -19.42 0.85
N ILE A 28 2.44 -19.20 1.26
CA ILE A 28 1.83 -19.87 2.41
C ILE A 28 1.71 -21.37 2.15
N ASP A 29 1.19 -21.77 0.99
CA ASP A 29 1.02 -23.18 0.61
C ASP A 29 2.35 -23.95 0.62
N ASN A 30 3.43 -23.28 0.24
CA ASN A 30 4.79 -23.81 0.23
C ASN A 30 5.55 -23.61 1.55
N LYS A 31 4.90 -23.08 2.60
CA LYS A 31 5.49 -22.81 3.93
C LYS A 31 6.68 -21.83 3.91
N PHE A 32 6.76 -20.96 2.90
CA PHE A 32 7.76 -19.90 2.81
C PHE A 32 7.33 -18.67 3.61
N TRP A 33 7.22 -18.83 4.94
CA TRP A 33 6.63 -17.84 5.85
C TRP A 33 7.32 -16.48 5.79
N ASN A 34 8.65 -16.46 5.77
CA ASN A 34 9.42 -15.19 5.71
C ASN A 34 9.13 -14.44 4.41
N THR A 35 9.08 -15.15 3.28
CA THR A 35 8.75 -14.56 1.98
C THR A 35 7.29 -14.12 1.92
N ALA A 36 6.37 -14.90 2.48
CA ALA A 36 4.95 -14.54 2.59
C ALA A 36 4.76 -13.23 3.36
N ILE A 37 5.38 -13.08 4.54
CA ILE A 37 5.31 -11.86 5.34
C ILE A 37 5.95 -10.68 4.61
N ASN A 38 7.10 -10.87 3.97
CA ASN A 38 7.75 -9.82 3.20
C ASN A 38 6.84 -9.32 2.06
N ARG A 39 6.23 -10.23 1.31
CA ARG A 39 5.28 -9.90 0.23
C ARG A 39 4.04 -9.20 0.78
N LEU A 40 3.49 -9.68 1.89
CA LEU A 40 2.33 -9.04 2.51
C LEU A 40 2.63 -7.61 2.97
N TYR A 41 3.82 -7.35 3.51
CA TYR A 41 4.27 -5.99 3.82
C TYR A 41 4.28 -5.09 2.57
N TYR A 42 4.79 -5.58 1.44
CA TYR A 42 4.78 -4.82 0.18
C TYR A 42 3.38 -4.62 -0.39
N ALA A 43 2.47 -5.59 -0.25
CA ALA A 43 1.06 -5.42 -0.61
C ALA A 43 0.44 -4.25 0.16
N CYS A 44 0.64 -4.20 1.48
CA CYS A 44 0.20 -3.09 2.32
C CYS A 44 0.84 -1.76 1.91
N PHE A 45 2.15 -1.76 1.62
CA PHE A 45 2.86 -0.56 1.15
C PHE A 45 2.28 -0.02 -0.18
N TYR A 46 1.92 -0.90 -1.10
CA TYR A 46 1.28 -0.52 -2.36
C TYR A 46 -0.13 0.03 -2.15
N ALA A 47 -0.95 -0.64 -1.35
CA ALA A 47 -2.32 -0.22 -1.05
C ALA A 47 -2.37 1.11 -0.29
N VAL A 48 -1.57 1.25 0.78
CA VAL A 48 -1.50 2.49 1.56
C VAL A 48 -0.93 3.63 0.72
N GLY A 49 0.09 3.36 -0.10
CA GLY A 49 0.60 4.37 -1.04
C GLY A 49 -0.47 4.87 -2.01
N ALA A 50 -1.30 3.98 -2.54
CA ALA A 50 -2.43 4.35 -3.41
C ALA A 50 -3.47 5.22 -2.66
N LEU A 51 -3.79 4.84 -1.42
CA LEU A 51 -4.71 5.59 -0.55
C LEU A 51 -4.19 7.01 -0.28
N LEU A 52 -2.91 7.17 0.07
CA LEU A 52 -2.33 8.49 0.33
C LEU A 52 -2.39 9.39 -0.90
N VAL A 53 -2.06 8.87 -2.09
CA VAL A 53 -2.17 9.62 -3.34
C VAL A 53 -3.62 10.00 -3.65
N GLN A 54 -4.58 9.10 -3.42
CA GLN A 54 -6.01 9.39 -3.57
C GLN A 54 -6.47 10.55 -2.70
N HIS A 55 -5.88 10.69 -1.50
CA HIS A 55 -6.14 11.79 -0.58
C HIS A 55 -5.18 12.99 -0.76
N LYS A 56 -4.36 13.01 -1.82
CA LYS A 56 -3.37 14.06 -2.10
C LYS A 56 -2.36 14.27 -0.96
N ILE A 57 -2.03 13.20 -0.24
CA ILE A 57 -1.03 13.19 0.83
C ILE A 57 0.29 12.69 0.25
N GLU A 58 1.32 13.52 0.31
CA GLU A 58 2.64 13.19 -0.22
C GLU A 58 3.43 12.31 0.75
N ALA A 59 3.87 11.15 0.28
CA ALA A 59 4.83 10.29 0.96
C ALA A 59 5.54 9.38 -0.05
N SER A 60 6.88 9.41 -0.06
CA SER A 60 7.70 8.66 -1.02
C SER A 60 8.60 7.60 -0.36
N THR A 61 8.67 7.58 0.97
CA THR A 61 9.50 6.63 1.73
C THR A 61 8.63 5.63 2.51
N HIS A 62 9.18 4.45 2.80
CA HIS A 62 8.52 3.44 3.64
C HIS A 62 8.10 4.00 5.01
N ALA A 63 9.00 4.74 5.66
CA ALA A 63 8.73 5.36 6.94
C ALA A 63 7.64 6.44 6.83
N GLY A 64 7.73 7.30 5.81
CA GLY A 64 6.78 8.38 5.57
C GLY A 64 5.37 7.87 5.27
N ILE A 65 5.24 6.83 4.43
CA ILE A 65 3.95 6.20 4.11
C ILE A 65 3.30 5.65 5.38
N ARG A 66 4.05 4.94 6.22
CA ARG A 66 3.54 4.40 7.49
C ARG A 66 3.13 5.52 8.46
N GLN A 67 3.95 6.55 8.59
CA GLN A 67 3.69 7.69 9.47
C GLN A 67 2.42 8.44 9.02
N LYS A 68 2.35 8.83 7.74
CA LYS A 68 1.20 9.55 7.18
C LYS A 68 -0.08 8.76 7.25
N PHE A 69 -0.01 7.45 7.03
CA PHE A 69 -1.16 6.59 7.24
C PHE A 69 -1.66 6.62 8.68
N GLY A 70 -0.75 6.52 9.66
CA GLY A 70 -1.10 6.63 11.08
C GLY A 70 -1.68 8.00 11.45
N GLU A 71 -1.09 9.10 10.96
CA GLU A 71 -1.54 10.47 11.21
C GLU A 71 -2.96 10.73 10.70
N HIS A 72 -3.26 10.27 9.48
CA HIS A 72 -4.50 10.62 8.77
C HIS A 72 -5.62 9.59 8.89
N PHE A 73 -5.32 8.32 9.18
CA PHE A 73 -6.30 7.21 9.14
C PHE A 73 -6.38 6.41 10.45
N SER A 74 -5.75 6.86 11.55
CA SER A 74 -5.98 6.28 12.88
C SER A 74 -7.04 7.07 13.66
N SER A 75 -7.80 6.38 14.51
CA SER A 75 -8.92 6.95 15.28
C SER A 75 -8.51 7.97 16.37
N LYS A 76 -7.20 8.23 16.57
CA LYS A 76 -6.71 9.05 17.69
C LYS A 76 -6.71 10.56 17.45
N SER A 77 -7.17 11.05 16.29
CA SER A 77 -7.13 12.48 15.94
C SER A 77 -8.48 13.21 16.03
N GLN A 78 -9.47 12.66 16.76
CA GLN A 78 -10.68 13.38 17.15
C GLN A 78 -10.79 13.46 18.68
N SER A 79 -9.77 14.05 19.31
CA SER A 79 -9.90 14.57 20.67
C SER A 79 -9.63 16.06 20.60
N VAL A 80 -10.73 16.81 20.57
CA VAL A 80 -10.80 18.28 20.72
C VAL A 80 -10.18 18.68 22.05
#